data_AF-A0A7W6N627-F1
#
_entry.id   AF-A0A7W6N627-F1
#
_cell.length_a   1.000
_cell.length_b   1.000
_cell.length_c   1.000
_cell.angle_alpha   90.00
_cell.angle_beta   90.00
_cell.angle_gamma   90.00
#
_symmetry.space_group_name_H-M   'P 1'
#
loop_
_entity.id
_entity.type
_entity.pdbx_description
1 polymer ?
#
loop_
_entity_poly.entity_id
_entity_poly.type
_entity_poly.pdbx_seq_one_letter_code
_entity_poly.pdbx_strand_id
1 'polypeptide(L)' 'MDYQVELVARAFYDAENEDGSWDGEAESTRQEFRGYARNAIALLHDDIGVLLLALERAAAEENPERERAAA' A
#
# COMPACT_ATOMS: atom_id res chain seq x y z
N MET A 1 -1.63 11.41 0.05
CA MET A 1 -1.74 10.43 -1.05
C MET A 1 -0.90 10.83 -2.25
N ASP A 2 -1.10 12.01 -2.85
CA ASP A 2 -0.36 12.38 -4.09
C ASP A 2 1.17 12.32 -3.96
N TYR A 3 1.74 12.76 -2.83
CA TYR A 3 3.19 12.64 -2.59
C TYR A 3 3.69 11.19 -2.53
N GLN A 4 2.94 10.30 -1.86
CA GLN A 4 3.32 8.88 -1.77
C GLN A 4 3.20 8.18 -3.12
N VAL A 5 2.16 8.51 -3.89
CA VAL A 5 2.00 8.04 -5.26
C VAL A 5 3.19 8.47 -6.11
N GLU A 6 3.64 9.71 -6.01
CA GLU A 6 4.80 10.19 -6.78
C GLU A 6 6.10 9.47 -6.42
N LEU A 7 6.34 9.23 -5.12
CA LEU A 7 7.53 8.49 -4.65
C LEU A 7 7.55 7.06 -5.18
N VAL A 8 6.43 6.35 -5.09
CA VAL A 8 6.33 4.96 -5.56
C VAL A 8 6.41 4.90 -7.09
N ALA A 9 5.76 5.85 -7.78
CA ALA A 9 5.80 5.92 -9.24
C ALA A 9 7.24 6.14 -9.74
N ARG A 10 7.97 7.08 -9.12
CA ARG A 10 9.38 7.33 -9.42
C ARG A 10 10.24 6.09 -9.14
N ALA A 11 10.03 5.44 -8.00
CA ALA A 11 10.77 4.22 -7.66
C ALA A 11 10.53 3.08 -8.67
N PHE A 12 9.31 2.92 -9.18
CA PHE A 12 9.00 1.94 -10.22
C PHE A 12 9.65 2.31 -11.55
N TYR A 13 9.57 3.59 -11.95
CA TYR A 13 10.21 4.06 -13.16
C TYR A 13 11.73 3.89 -13.11
N ASP A 14 12.38 4.31 -12.02
CA ASP A 14 13.84 4.21 -11.82
C ASP A 14 14.30 2.73 -11.81
N ALA A 15 13.45 1.80 -11.34
CA ALA A 15 13.74 0.37 -11.36
C ALA A 15 13.67 -0.25 -12.77
N GLU A 16 12.81 0.29 -13.65
CA GLU A 16 12.68 -0.17 -15.04
C GLU A 16 13.62 0.57 -16.01
N ASN A 17 14.06 1.78 -15.66
CA ASN A 17 14.78 2.69 -16.55
C ASN A 17 16.03 3.25 -15.86
N GLU A 18 17.15 2.52 -15.94
CA GLU A 18 18.42 2.91 -15.31
C GLU A 18 18.98 4.26 -15.81
N ASP A 19 18.74 4.61 -17.07
CA ASP A 19 19.26 5.84 -17.70
C ASP A 19 18.18 6.92 -17.90
N GLY A 20 16.94 6.65 -17.46
CA GLY A 20 15.78 7.53 -17.64
C GLY A 20 15.76 8.67 -16.62
N SER A 21 15.29 9.85 -17.03
CA SER A 21 15.04 10.95 -16.09
C SER A 21 13.54 11.10 -15.85
N TRP A 22 13.09 10.71 -14.65
CA TRP A 22 11.69 10.88 -14.23
C TRP A 22 11.17 12.32 -14.46
N ASP A 23 11.99 13.32 -14.15
CA ASP A 23 11.59 14.73 -14.23
C ASP A 23 11.48 15.22 -15.69
N GLY A 24 12.22 14.59 -16.61
CA GLY A 24 12.21 14.88 -18.06
C GLY A 24 11.29 13.99 -18.89
N GLU A 25 10.68 12.97 -18.28
CA GLU A 25 9.85 11.99 -18.97
C GLU A 25 8.51 12.57 -19.45
N ALA A 26 7.95 11.97 -20.50
CA ALA A 26 6.64 12.35 -21.02
C ALA A 26 5.55 12.21 -19.95
N GLU A 27 4.64 13.19 -19.88
CA GLU A 27 3.56 13.20 -18.88
C GLU A 27 2.64 11.97 -18.99
N SER A 28 2.43 11.44 -20.19
CA SER A 28 1.68 10.19 -20.39
C SER A 28 2.31 9.01 -19.68
N THR A 29 3.64 8.87 -19.77
CA THR A 29 4.40 7.83 -19.08
C THR A 29 4.35 8.05 -17.57
N ARG A 30 4.53 9.29 -17.10
CA ARG A 30 4.41 9.58 -15.66
C ARG A 30 3.03 9.26 -15.09
N GLN A 31 1.96 9.55 -15.84
CA GLN A 31 0.59 9.17 -15.47
C GLN A 31 0.40 7.66 -15.36
N GLU A 32 1.01 6.90 -16.26
CA GLU A 32 0.98 5.43 -16.24
C GLU A 32 1.64 4.87 -14.98
N PHE A 33 2.87 5.29 -14.66
CA PHE A 33 3.57 4.88 -13.45
C PHE A 33 2.85 5.33 -12.17
N ARG A 34 2.21 6.50 -12.16
CA ARG A 34 1.32 6.91 -11.06
C ARG A 34 0.10 6.00 -10.93
N GLY A 35 -0.40 5.46 -12.03
CA GLY A 35 -1.43 4.42 -12.04
C GLY A 35 -0.96 3.15 -11.32
N TYR A 36 0.22 2.65 -11.69
CA TYR A 36 0.83 1.48 -11.03
C TYR A 36 1.07 1.73 -9.54
N ALA A 37 1.58 2.90 -9.17
CA ALA A 37 1.79 3.27 -7.78
C ALA A 37 0.50 3.28 -6.96
N ARG A 38 -0.59 3.84 -7.50
CA ARG A 38 -1.90 3.82 -6.83
C ARG A 38 -2.41 2.39 -6.61
N ASN A 39 -2.28 1.54 -7.62
CA ASN A 39 -2.69 0.14 -7.53
C ASN A 39 -1.88 -0.62 -6.49
N ALA A 40 -0.55 -0.44 -6.46
CA ALA A 40 0.32 -1.08 -5.49
C ALA A 40 -0.01 -0.64 -4.04
N ILE A 41 -0.25 0.66 -3.83
CA ILE A 41 -0.64 1.18 -2.52
C ILE A 41 -1.99 0.62 -2.07
N ALA A 42 -2.96 0.52 -3.00
CA ALA A 42 -4.27 -0.04 -2.70
C ALA A 42 -4.17 -1.52 -2.30
N LEU A 43 -3.45 -2.33 -3.08
CA LEU A 43 -3.22 -3.75 -2.78
C LEU A 43 -2.57 -3.94 -1.40
N LEU A 44 -1.52 -3.15 -1.10
CA LEU A 44 -0.87 -3.24 0.21
C LEU A 44 -1.80 -2.83 1.36
N HIS A 45 -2.65 -1.83 1.14
CA HIS A 45 -3.63 -1.42 2.13
C HIS A 45 -4.65 -2.53 2.42
N ASP A 46 -5.16 -3.18 1.37
CA ASP A 46 -6.10 -4.30 1.48
C ASP A 46 -5.47 -5.49 2.23
N ASP A 47 -4.24 -5.85 1.89
CA ASP A 47 -3.49 -6.93 2.55
C ASP A 47 -3.24 -6.62 4.04
N ILE A 48 -2.81 -5.39 4.35
CA ILE A 48 -2.62 -4.96 5.74
C ILE A 48 -3.95 -5.01 6.51
N GLY A 49 -5.06 -4.62 5.91
CA GLY A 49 -6.38 -4.70 6.53
C GLY A 49 -6.76 -6.13 6.92
N VAL A 50 -6.50 -7.10 6.05
CA VAL A 50 -6.72 -8.53 6.33
C VAL A 50 -5.84 -9.01 7.50
N LEU A 51 -4.56 -8.63 7.50
CA LEU A 51 -3.64 -9.02 8.58
C LEU A 51 -4.03 -8.42 9.93
N LEU A 52 -4.46 -7.15 9.97
CA LEU A 52 -4.93 -6.51 11.19
C LEU A 52 -6.19 -7.18 11.74
N LEU A 53 -7.15 -7.52 10.88
CA LEU A 53 -8.35 -8.26 11.29
C LEU A 53 -8.01 -9.63 11.87
N ALA A 54 -7.06 -10.35 11.25
CA ALA A 54 -6.61 -11.64 11.75
C ALA A 54 -5.94 -11.52 13.14
N LEU A 55 -5.14 -10.48 13.35
CA LEU A 55 -4.50 -10.20 14.63
C LEU A 55 -5.52 -9.84 15.73
N GLU A 56 -6.51 -9.00 15.42
CA GLU A 56 -7.58 -8.64 16.35
C GLU A 56 -8.37 -9.87 16.80
N ARG A 57 -8.70 -10.76 15.86
CA ARG A 57 -9.39 -12.01 16.16
C ARG A 57 -8.55 -12.93 17.05
N ALA A 58 -7.27 -13.10 16.73
CA ALA A 58 -6.37 -13.92 17.54
C ALA A 58 -6.25 -13.37 18.98
N ALA A 59 -6.13 -12.05 19.14
CA ALA A 59 -6.07 -11.41 20.44
C ALA A 59 -7.38 -11.54 21.25
N ALA A 60 -8.53 -11.58 20.57
CA ALA A 60 -9.83 -11.83 21.20
C ALA A 60 -9.98 -13.29 21.67
N GLU A 61 -9.55 -14.25 20.85
CA GLU A 61 -9.55 -15.68 21.18
C GLU A 61 -8.61 -16.01 22.36
N GLU A 62 -7.53 -15.26 22.53
CA GLU A 62 -6.57 -15.41 23.63
C GLU A 62 -7.07 -14.84 24.98
N ASN A 63 -8.16 -14.04 24.99
CA ASN A 63 -8.72 -13.42 26.20
C ASN A 63 -10.22 -13.74 26.42
N PRO A 64 -10.58 -15.00 26.72
CA PRO A 64 -11.97 -15.44 26.90
C PRO A 64 -12.67 -14.88 28.15
N GLU A 65 -11.95 -14.25 29.09
CA GLU A 65 -12.53 -13.70 30.32
C GLU A 65 -13.21 -12.32 30.11
N ARG A 66 -12.81 -11.56 29.09
CA ARG A 66 -13.45 -10.28 28.76
C ARG A 66 -14.84 -10.44 28.15
N GLU A 67 -15.07 -11.51 27.40
CA GLU A 67 -16.35 -11.80 26.74
C GLU A 67 -17.44 -12.20 27.75
N ARG A 68 -17.07 -12.91 28.83
CA ARG A 68 -17.99 -13.31 29.90
C ARG A 68 -18.36 -12.20 30.88
N ALA A 69 -17.55 -11.15 30.99
CA ALA A 69 -17.80 -10.04 31.90
C ALA A 69 -18.77 -8.97 31.34
N ALA A 70 -19.14 -9.08 30.06
CA ALA A 70 -20.01 -8.13 29.36
C ALA A 70 -21.43 -8.68 29.05
N ALA A 71 -21.75 -9.91 29.47
CA ALA A 71 -23.05 -10.57 29.34
C ALA A 71 -23.70 -10.77 30.71
#